data_AF-A0A956S9S7-F1
#
_entry.id   AF-A0A956S9S7-F1
#
_cell.length_a   1.000
_cell.length_b   1.000
_cell.length_c   1.000
_cell.angle_alpha   90.00
_cell.angle_beta   90.00
_cell.angle_gamma   90.00
#
_symmetry.space_group_name_H-M   'P 1'
#
loop_
_entity.id
_entity.type
_entity.pdbx_description
1 polymer ?
#
loop_
_entity_poly.entity_id
_entity_poly.type
_entity_poly.pdbx_seq_one_letter_code
_entity_poly.pdbx_strand_id
1 'polypeptide(L)'
;MYFFFFYPVGTDAPKQGRGIGTYLLVTTLLAVYLIRTLSPVTYGTLVGASFFPDHPTWRGAFLSLFLHGSWMHLIGNGLYLAIFGRQLESRLGFPLLALVFVAGGVAGCWSQLLVTDPTSRLFHIPVIGASGGVAALLGATLLRFHHQRVRVAWVLLALLGGITKGGATFVPTFVAVAFWFALQVVQGLVAWGNGGANTAYGAHAGGFLAGIALAILFGLPAGVRREVHRERGRRHFERGDWWAAIGELSRHLEIVPGDDESAAMRARAYVVLGQIGDASTEYLRLFRDARQAGDVERTAELYRQMRLYAIPTNLTESGLLKLAYLLRKGGHRREAAQAFLEIVNRYPDGPKAEIASIRRAELLWELGETEDALLEYERLLASHPESDWRELAEGRVDSIRALTGRSGSPPPSGNRSPSATPASPARSAAGPRRSRNRSEA
;
A
#
# COMPACT_ATOMS: atom_id res chain seq x y z
N MET A 1 -0.31 9.14 35.29
CA MET A 1 0.38 8.55 34.11
C MET A 1 -0.70 8.03 33.16
N TYR A 2 -1.32 8.93 32.39
CA TYR A 2 -2.47 8.64 31.51
C TYR A 2 -2.16 9.01 30.06
N PHE A 3 -0.98 8.62 29.60
CA PHE A 3 -0.63 8.87 28.23
C PHE A 3 -1.13 7.70 27.39
N PHE A 4 -2.17 8.02 26.60
CA PHE A 4 -2.67 7.27 25.45
C PHE A 4 -3.72 6.19 25.77
N PHE A 5 -5.00 6.55 25.62
CA PHE A 5 -6.13 5.61 25.61
C PHE A 5 -6.08 4.64 24.41
N PHE A 6 -5.21 4.90 23.44
CA PHE A 6 -4.93 3.99 22.33
C PHE A 6 -3.43 3.95 22.03
N TYR A 7 -2.90 2.74 21.82
CA TYR A 7 -1.52 2.54 21.39
C TYR A 7 -1.49 2.45 19.86
N PRO A 8 -1.11 3.51 19.14
CA PRO A 8 -0.97 3.41 17.70
C PRO A 8 0.13 2.40 17.38
N VAL A 9 -0.14 1.49 16.47
CA VAL A 9 0.84 0.49 15.97
C VAL A 9 1.05 0.58 14.46
N GLY A 10 0.42 1.56 13.83
CA GLY A 10 0.59 1.88 12.42
C GLY A 10 -0.59 2.68 11.87
N THR A 11 -0.61 2.88 10.56
CA THR A 11 -1.74 3.45 9.83
C THR A 11 -2.02 2.62 8.59
N ASP A 12 -3.19 2.80 8.00
CA ASP A 12 -3.53 2.20 6.71
C ASP A 12 -2.94 2.94 5.52
N ALA A 13 -2.20 4.03 5.76
CA ALA A 13 -1.53 4.79 4.72
C ALA A 13 -0.43 3.93 4.07
N PRO A 14 -0.32 3.91 2.73
CA PRO A 14 0.81 3.28 2.06
C PRO A 14 2.11 3.93 2.55
N LYS A 15 3.08 3.10 2.95
CA LYS A 15 4.39 3.53 3.45
C LYS A 15 5.15 4.23 2.33
N GLN A 16 5.04 5.54 2.23
CA GLN A 16 5.83 6.34 1.29
C GLN A 16 7.14 6.74 1.96
N GLY A 17 8.26 6.34 1.38
CA GLY A 17 9.60 6.65 1.90
C GLY A 17 10.04 5.85 3.14
N ARG A 18 11.34 5.93 3.43
CA ARG A 18 11.99 5.21 4.54
C ARG A 18 11.77 5.87 5.90
N GLY A 19 11.47 7.18 5.95
CA GLY A 19 11.29 7.92 7.21
C GLY A 19 12.59 8.12 8.00
N ILE A 20 13.71 8.30 7.29
CA ILE A 20 15.05 8.29 7.90
C ILE A 20 15.17 9.43 8.91
N GLY A 21 14.67 10.62 8.58
CA GLY A 21 14.74 11.78 9.46
C GLY A 21 13.95 11.60 10.75
N THR A 22 12.77 10.98 10.67
CA THR A 22 11.96 10.64 11.84
C THR A 22 12.71 9.67 12.76
N TYR A 23 13.33 8.62 12.21
CA TYR A 23 14.11 7.70 13.02
C TYR A 23 15.36 8.35 13.59
N LEU A 24 16.00 9.27 12.86
CA LEU A 24 17.11 10.07 13.40
C LEU A 24 16.65 10.85 14.64
N LEU A 25 15.50 11.56 14.58
CA LEU A 25 14.96 12.24 15.76
C LEU A 25 14.70 11.28 16.92
N VAL A 26 14.05 10.14 16.67
CA VAL A 26 13.81 9.13 17.73
C VAL A 26 15.12 8.65 18.35
N THR A 27 16.15 8.38 17.53
CA THR A 27 17.47 7.99 18.02
C THR A 27 18.17 9.11 18.79
N THR A 28 17.98 10.37 18.40
CA THR A 28 18.47 11.53 19.17
C THR A 28 17.81 11.61 20.54
N LEU A 29 16.48 11.42 20.63
CA LEU A 29 15.78 11.38 21.92
C LEU A 29 16.34 10.27 22.83
N LEU A 30 16.58 9.09 22.26
CA LEU A 30 17.19 7.97 22.98
C LEU A 30 18.62 8.29 23.44
N ALA A 31 19.46 8.83 22.55
CA ALA A 31 20.84 9.16 22.86
C ALA A 31 20.94 10.21 23.98
N VAL A 32 20.13 11.27 23.92
CA VAL A 32 20.06 12.28 25.00
C VAL A 32 19.58 11.66 26.30
N TYR A 33 18.59 10.77 26.25
CA TYR A 33 18.11 10.10 27.45
C TYR A 33 19.15 9.14 28.05
N LEU A 34 20.01 8.50 27.26
CA LEU A 34 21.10 7.65 27.77
C LEU A 34 22.14 8.45 28.58
N ILE A 35 22.30 9.76 28.33
CA ILE A 35 23.15 10.63 29.16
C ILE A 35 22.68 10.59 30.62
N ARG A 36 21.38 10.44 30.89
CA ARG A 36 20.85 10.29 32.25
C ARG A 36 21.49 9.13 33.01
N THR A 37 21.75 8.02 32.33
CA THR A 37 22.36 6.83 32.93
C THR A 37 23.88 6.93 32.97
N LEU A 38 24.50 7.44 31.90
CA LEU A 38 25.94 7.48 31.75
C LEU A 38 26.61 8.63 32.52
N SER A 39 25.91 9.77 32.65
CA SER A 39 26.40 10.96 33.36
C SER A 39 25.22 11.72 34.00
N PRO A 40 24.74 11.26 35.18
CA PRO A 40 23.60 11.87 35.87
C PRO A 40 23.79 13.36 36.17
N VAL A 41 25.02 13.79 36.48
CA VAL A 41 25.36 15.20 36.73
C VAL A 41 25.13 16.03 35.47
N THR A 42 25.67 15.59 34.32
CA THR A 42 25.48 16.29 33.04
C THR A 42 24.00 16.38 32.68
N TYR A 43 23.25 15.29 32.86
CA TYR A 43 21.82 15.30 32.61
C TYR A 43 21.06 16.27 33.53
N GLY A 44 21.43 16.32 34.82
CA GLY A 44 20.91 17.30 35.77
C GLY A 44 21.17 18.74 35.33
N THR A 45 22.38 19.05 34.84
CA THR A 45 22.72 20.35 34.28
C THR A 45 21.86 20.70 33.06
N LEU A 46 21.62 19.74 32.16
CA LEU A 46 20.74 19.94 31.01
C LEU A 46 19.29 20.21 31.42
N VAL A 47 18.79 19.50 32.44
CA VAL A 47 17.46 19.76 33.01
C VAL A 47 17.41 21.15 33.66
N GLY A 48 18.43 21.57 34.38
CA GLY A 48 18.52 22.92 34.95
C GLY A 48 18.60 24.04 33.90
N ALA A 49 19.08 23.74 32.69
CA ALA A 49 19.11 24.67 31.56
C ALA A 49 17.85 24.60 30.66
N SER A 50 16.87 23.76 31.00
CA SER A 50 15.65 23.57 30.22
C SER A 50 14.64 24.70 30.45
N PHE A 51 13.44 24.60 29.85
CA PHE A 51 12.41 25.60 30.02
C PHE A 51 11.73 25.50 31.38
N PHE A 52 11.85 26.56 32.18
CA PHE A 52 11.04 26.74 33.39
C PHE A 52 10.07 27.91 33.21
N PRO A 53 8.82 27.80 33.69
CA PRO A 53 7.87 28.90 33.63
C PRO A 53 8.32 30.17 34.38
N ASP A 54 9.06 30.03 35.48
CA ASP A 54 9.57 31.16 36.28
C ASP A 54 10.82 31.84 35.70
N HIS A 55 11.56 31.17 34.81
CA HIS A 55 12.68 31.76 34.05
C HIS A 55 12.71 31.24 32.60
N PRO A 56 11.72 31.63 31.78
CA PRO A 56 11.53 31.06 30.45
C PRO A 56 12.61 31.55 29.49
N THR A 57 13.21 30.62 28.74
CA THR A 57 14.18 30.96 27.68
C THR A 57 13.89 30.20 26.40
N TRP A 58 14.16 30.81 25.25
CA TRP A 58 14.01 30.15 23.94
C TRP A 58 14.93 28.93 23.79
N ARG A 59 16.16 29.03 24.31
CA ARG A 59 17.12 27.92 24.32
C ARG A 59 16.65 26.77 25.21
N GLY A 60 16.13 27.10 26.39
CA GLY A 60 15.52 26.12 27.29
C GLY A 60 14.32 25.43 26.66
N ALA A 61 13.44 26.18 25.98
CA ALA A 61 12.30 25.63 25.24
C ALA A 61 12.74 24.61 24.19
N PHE A 62 13.78 24.92 23.41
CA PHE A 62 14.35 23.97 22.45
C PHE A 62 14.91 22.72 23.14
N LEU A 63 15.72 22.90 24.20
CA LEU A 63 16.36 21.80 24.91
C LEU A 63 15.33 20.85 25.56
N SER A 64 14.24 21.40 26.09
CA SER A 64 13.14 20.66 26.71
C SER A 64 12.57 19.55 25.84
N LEU A 65 12.55 19.71 24.51
CA LEU A 65 12.01 18.69 23.60
C LEU A 65 12.80 17.37 23.65
N PHE A 66 14.05 17.40 24.06
CA PHE A 66 14.95 16.23 24.00
C PHE A 66 15.08 15.53 25.36
N LEU A 67 14.71 16.20 26.46
CA LEU A 67 14.82 15.68 27.82
C LEU A 67 13.57 14.88 28.21
N HIS A 68 13.75 13.76 28.92
CA HIS A 68 12.64 12.89 29.34
C HIS A 68 12.77 12.45 30.80
N GLY A 69 11.66 12.48 31.55
CA GLY A 69 11.66 12.11 32.98
C GLY A 69 11.66 10.60 33.26
N SER A 70 11.30 9.75 32.30
CA SER A 70 11.23 8.29 32.48
C SER A 70 11.27 7.54 31.14
N TRP A 71 11.53 6.23 31.21
CA TRP A 71 11.53 5.34 30.04
C TRP A 71 10.16 5.32 29.35
N MET A 72 9.06 5.23 30.11
CA MET A 72 7.72 5.25 29.51
C MET A 72 7.45 6.57 28.79
N HIS A 73 7.89 7.70 29.35
CA HIS A 73 7.72 9.00 28.72
C HIS A 73 8.47 9.06 27.38
N LEU A 74 9.73 8.58 27.34
CA LEU A 74 10.51 8.48 26.11
C LEU A 74 9.87 7.54 25.08
N ILE A 75 9.51 6.32 25.50
CA ILE A 75 8.92 5.31 24.59
C ILE A 75 7.60 5.81 24.01
N GLY A 76 6.75 6.44 24.82
CA GLY A 76 5.49 7.02 24.37
C GLY A 76 5.69 8.08 23.28
N ASN A 77 6.58 9.04 23.51
CA ASN A 77 6.89 10.07 22.51
C ASN A 77 7.54 9.48 21.26
N GLY A 78 8.49 8.54 21.44
CA GLY A 78 9.17 7.86 20.34
C GLY A 78 8.21 7.05 19.46
N LEU A 79 7.23 6.36 20.05
CA LEU A 79 6.21 5.60 19.34
C LEU A 79 5.35 6.51 18.45
N TYR A 80 4.82 7.59 19.02
CA TYR A 80 4.00 8.54 18.27
C TYR A 80 4.81 9.25 17.19
N LEU A 81 6.04 9.68 17.50
CA LEU A 81 6.95 10.27 16.53
C LEU A 81 7.24 9.30 15.38
N ALA A 82 7.55 8.04 15.66
CA ALA A 82 7.83 7.04 14.63
C ALA A 82 6.64 6.78 13.69
N ILE A 83 5.41 6.80 14.22
CA ILE A 83 4.20 6.51 13.42
C ILE A 83 3.72 7.74 12.64
N PHE A 84 3.54 8.87 13.32
CA PHE A 84 2.98 10.08 12.73
C PHE A 84 4.04 10.92 12.03
N GLY A 85 5.25 11.01 12.60
CA GLY A 85 6.37 11.68 11.98
C GLY A 85 6.71 11.06 10.63
N ARG A 86 6.86 9.74 10.53
CA ARG A 86 7.17 9.09 9.26
C ARG A 86 6.16 9.40 8.14
N GLN A 87 4.88 9.42 8.48
CA GLN A 87 3.83 9.76 7.50
C GLN A 87 3.94 11.21 7.04
N LEU A 88 4.15 12.14 7.97
CA LEU A 88 4.36 13.55 7.62
C LEU A 88 5.66 13.76 6.83
N GLU A 89 6.74 13.06 7.17
CA GLU A 89 8.03 13.13 6.47
C GLU A 89 7.87 12.79 5.00
N SER A 90 7.04 11.80 4.68
CA SER A 90 6.79 11.37 3.30
C SER A 90 6.18 12.47 2.42
N ARG A 91 5.60 13.52 3.03
CA ARG A 91 4.90 14.61 2.34
C ARG A 91 5.59 15.96 2.47
N LEU A 92 6.21 16.21 3.62
CA LEU A 92 6.91 17.46 3.93
C LEU A 92 8.41 17.38 3.63
N GLY A 93 8.98 16.18 3.59
CA GLY A 93 10.42 16.00 3.77
C GLY A 93 10.85 16.25 5.20
N PHE A 94 12.07 15.82 5.53
CA PHE A 94 12.60 15.93 6.89
C PHE A 94 12.75 17.37 7.40
N PRO A 95 13.26 18.36 6.64
CA PRO A 95 13.49 19.71 7.17
C PRO A 95 12.22 20.39 7.68
N LEU A 96 11.13 20.31 6.90
CA LEU A 96 9.84 20.88 7.30
C LEU A 96 9.20 20.08 8.44
N LEU A 97 9.34 18.76 8.47
CA LEU A 97 8.90 17.96 9.62
C LEU A 97 9.64 18.37 10.91
N ALA A 98 10.96 18.52 10.84
CA ALA A 98 11.77 18.94 11.99
C ALA A 98 11.36 20.34 12.45
N LEU A 99 11.04 21.24 11.52
CA LEU A 99 10.50 22.57 11.83
C LEU A 99 9.13 22.47 12.54
N VAL A 100 8.19 21.65 12.07
CA VAL A 100 6.89 21.44 12.75
C VAL A 100 7.11 20.91 14.17
N PHE A 101 7.99 19.91 14.33
CA PHE A 101 8.30 19.31 15.61
C PHE A 101 8.92 20.33 16.59
N VAL A 102 9.95 21.06 16.15
CA VAL A 102 10.67 22.03 16.99
C VAL A 102 9.82 23.26 17.29
N ALA A 103 9.27 23.92 16.28
CA ALA A 103 8.46 25.13 16.46
C ALA A 103 7.20 24.82 17.28
N GLY A 104 6.58 23.66 17.04
CA GLY A 104 5.45 23.18 17.83
C GLY A 104 5.79 22.91 19.29
N GLY A 105 6.91 22.25 19.57
CA GLY A 105 7.34 22.02 20.96
C GLY A 105 7.71 23.32 21.69
N VAL A 106 8.36 24.25 21.00
CA VAL A 106 8.68 25.58 21.56
C VAL A 106 7.39 26.36 21.83
N ALA A 107 6.46 26.44 20.87
CA ALA A 107 5.15 27.06 21.06
C ALA A 107 4.37 26.40 22.21
N GLY A 108 4.49 25.08 22.35
CA GLY A 108 3.97 24.34 23.49
C GLY A 108 4.54 24.82 24.83
N CYS A 109 5.86 24.97 24.96
CA CYS A 109 6.48 25.47 26.20
C CYS A 109 5.93 26.86 26.59
N TRP A 110 5.83 27.77 25.62
CA TRP A 110 5.25 29.10 25.85
C TRP A 110 3.76 29.05 26.18
N SER A 111 3.00 28.17 25.52
CA SER A 111 1.59 27.96 25.87
C SER A 111 1.44 27.38 27.27
N GLN A 112 2.35 26.52 27.73
CA GLN A 112 2.34 26.01 29.10
C GLN A 112 2.59 27.14 30.10
N LEU A 113 3.53 28.04 29.83
CA LEU A 113 3.76 29.22 30.67
C LEU A 113 2.48 30.05 30.83
N LEU A 114 1.78 30.37 29.74
CA LEU A 114 0.57 31.19 29.78
C LEU A 114 -0.55 30.60 30.64
N VAL A 115 -0.56 29.27 30.79
CA VAL A 115 -1.59 28.53 31.52
C VAL A 115 -1.04 27.99 32.86
N THR A 116 0.15 28.39 33.29
CA THR A 116 0.70 28.00 34.60
C THR A 116 0.48 29.13 35.59
N ASP A 117 -0.23 28.83 36.68
CA ASP A 117 -0.42 29.78 37.79
C ASP A 117 0.94 30.11 38.44
N PRO A 118 1.36 31.39 38.48
CA PRO A 118 2.62 31.81 39.09
C PRO A 118 2.74 31.48 40.59
N THR A 119 1.63 31.27 41.29
CA THR A 119 1.60 30.90 42.70
C THR A 119 1.72 29.39 42.92
N SER A 120 1.59 28.60 41.85
CA SER A 120 1.63 27.14 41.93
C SER A 120 3.06 26.60 42.01
N ARG A 121 3.24 25.45 42.67
CA ARG A 121 4.52 24.72 42.66
C ARG A 121 5.00 24.35 41.25
N LEU A 122 4.06 24.16 40.31
CA LEU A 122 4.37 23.84 38.92
C LEU A 122 5.12 24.97 38.20
N PHE A 123 5.01 26.21 38.67
CA PHE A 123 5.72 27.36 38.10
C PHE A 123 7.25 27.22 38.19
N HIS A 124 7.74 26.48 39.17
CA HIS A 124 9.17 26.22 39.42
C HIS A 124 9.64 24.84 38.93
N ILE A 125 8.80 24.11 38.19
CA ILE A 125 9.11 22.78 37.68
C ILE A 125 9.40 22.88 36.18
N PRO A 126 10.49 22.28 35.68
CA PRO A 126 10.83 22.38 34.27
C PRO A 126 9.83 21.61 33.41
N VAL A 127 9.50 22.20 32.26
CA VAL A 127 8.78 21.52 31.20
C VAL A 127 9.79 20.69 30.43
N ILE A 128 9.67 19.36 30.46
CA ILE A 128 10.53 18.44 29.69
C ILE A 128 9.67 17.45 28.91
N GLY A 129 10.13 17.07 27.73
CA GLY A 129 9.53 16.02 26.89
C GLY A 129 9.29 16.47 25.46
N ALA A 130 9.42 15.52 24.53
CA ALA A 130 9.09 15.72 23.12
C ALA A 130 7.58 15.89 22.85
N SER A 131 6.72 15.76 23.87
CA SER A 131 5.27 15.63 23.71
C SER A 131 4.61 16.86 23.09
N GLY A 132 5.11 18.07 23.31
CA GLY A 132 4.63 19.28 22.62
C GLY A 132 4.92 19.25 21.11
N GLY A 133 6.11 18.79 20.72
CA GLY A 133 6.47 18.60 19.31
C GLY A 133 5.69 17.45 18.67
N VAL A 134 5.48 16.35 19.39
CA VAL A 134 4.60 15.25 18.97
C VAL A 134 3.15 15.73 18.81
N ALA A 135 2.64 16.55 19.72
CA ALA A 135 1.31 17.14 19.63
C ALA A 135 1.17 18.01 18.37
N ALA A 136 2.22 18.75 17.99
CA ALA A 136 2.24 19.49 16.74
C ALA A 136 2.16 18.59 15.51
N LEU A 137 2.89 17.47 15.50
CA LEU A 137 2.76 16.46 14.45
C LEU A 137 1.35 15.85 14.41
N LEU A 138 0.70 15.64 15.56
CA LEU A 138 -0.70 15.18 15.62
C LEU A 138 -1.66 16.24 15.04
N GLY A 139 -1.47 17.52 15.35
CA GLY A 139 -2.26 18.62 14.76
C GLY A 139 -2.12 18.69 13.24
N ALA A 140 -0.89 18.60 12.73
CA ALA A 140 -0.62 18.53 11.30
C ALA A 140 -1.22 17.27 10.65
N THR A 141 -1.13 16.13 11.35
CA THR A 141 -1.73 14.85 10.92
C THR A 141 -3.25 14.95 10.83
N LEU A 142 -3.92 15.58 11.79
CA LEU A 142 -5.36 15.76 11.77
C LEU A 142 -5.81 16.43 10.47
N LEU A 143 -5.14 17.52 10.07
CA LEU A 143 -5.46 18.20 8.83
C LEU A 143 -5.12 17.36 7.59
N ARG A 144 -3.90 16.80 7.53
CA ARG A 144 -3.40 16.14 6.31
C ARG A 144 -3.98 14.74 6.06
N PHE A 145 -4.29 14.02 7.12
CA PHE A 145 -4.57 12.59 7.12
C PHE A 145 -5.92 12.25 7.78
N HIS A 146 -6.85 13.20 7.92
CA HIS A 146 -8.19 12.95 8.48
C HIS A 146 -8.96 11.79 7.81
N HIS A 147 -8.71 11.54 6.52
CA HIS A 147 -9.35 10.49 5.74
C HIS A 147 -8.71 9.11 5.94
N GLN A 148 -7.53 9.05 6.55
CA GLN A 148 -6.80 7.82 6.87
C GLN A 148 -7.32 7.18 8.15
N ARG A 149 -6.83 5.99 8.48
CA ARG A 149 -7.11 5.30 9.74
C ARG A 149 -5.81 4.98 10.46
N VAL A 150 -5.82 5.18 11.77
CA VAL A 150 -4.77 4.74 12.67
C VAL A 150 -5.11 3.33 13.12
N ARG A 151 -4.14 2.42 13.00
CA ARG A 151 -4.21 1.09 13.58
C ARG A 151 -3.87 1.21 15.06
N VAL A 152 -4.86 0.97 15.90
CA VAL A 152 -4.78 1.05 17.36
C VAL A 152 -4.73 -0.36 17.94
N ALA A 153 -3.70 -0.64 18.72
CA ALA A 153 -3.66 -1.82 19.56
C ALA A 153 -4.52 -1.63 20.81
N TRP A 154 -5.23 -2.69 21.18
CA TRP A 154 -6.04 -2.75 22.39
C TRP A 154 -5.76 -4.06 23.13
N VAL A 155 -5.79 -3.99 24.45
CA VAL A 155 -5.64 -5.15 25.34
C VAL A 155 -6.79 -5.08 26.32
N LEU A 156 -7.66 -6.09 26.29
CA LEU A 156 -8.71 -6.26 27.28
C LEU A 156 -8.18 -7.19 28.37
N LEU A 157 -7.87 -6.61 29.53
CA LEU A 157 -7.44 -7.37 30.70
C LEU A 157 -8.67 -8.00 31.36
N ALA A 158 -8.69 -9.32 31.43
CA ALA A 158 -9.74 -10.07 32.12
C ALA A 158 -9.52 -9.96 33.64
N LEU A 159 -10.12 -8.95 34.27
CA LEU A 159 -10.03 -8.71 35.72
C LEU A 159 -10.64 -9.84 36.58
N LEU A 160 -11.46 -10.73 36.00
CA LEU A 160 -12.13 -11.84 36.70
C LEU A 160 -12.06 -13.18 35.92
N GLY A 161 -10.86 -13.68 35.63
CA GLY A 161 -10.68 -15.13 35.41
C GLY A 161 -10.92 -15.71 34.02
N GLY A 162 -10.41 -15.10 32.93
CA GLY A 162 -10.35 -15.83 31.64
C GLY A 162 -9.86 -15.02 30.44
N ILE A 163 -8.65 -15.35 29.98
CA ILE A 163 -7.97 -14.97 28.72
C ILE A 163 -7.86 -13.46 28.47
N THR A 164 -6.64 -12.93 28.63
CA THR A 164 -6.26 -11.62 28.06
C THR A 164 -6.42 -11.66 26.54
N LYS A 165 -7.38 -10.91 26.01
CA LYS A 165 -7.57 -10.74 24.57
C LYS A 165 -6.88 -9.46 24.13
N GLY A 166 -5.97 -9.59 23.17
CA GLY A 166 -5.30 -8.47 22.51
C GLY A 166 -5.61 -8.47 21.02
N GLY A 167 -5.64 -7.28 20.43
CA GLY A 167 -5.85 -7.12 19.00
C GLY A 167 -5.42 -5.75 18.51
N ALA A 168 -5.65 -5.51 17.23
CA ALA A 168 -5.52 -4.18 16.65
C ALA A 168 -6.73 -3.88 15.78
N THR A 169 -7.26 -2.67 15.89
CA THR A 169 -8.38 -2.19 15.08
C THR A 169 -8.03 -0.89 14.39
N PHE A 170 -8.67 -0.62 13.25
CA PHE A 170 -8.50 0.64 12.54
C PHE A 170 -9.53 1.65 13.01
N VAL A 171 -9.05 2.77 13.56
CA VAL A 171 -9.87 3.91 13.97
C VAL A 171 -9.62 5.06 13.00
N PRO A 172 -10.65 5.77 12.51
CA PRO A 172 -10.45 6.96 11.69
C PRO A 172 -9.49 7.94 12.38
N THR A 173 -8.46 8.41 11.65
CA THR A 173 -7.42 9.28 12.20
C THR A 173 -8.02 10.54 12.81
N PHE A 174 -9.03 11.12 12.15
CA PHE A 174 -9.77 12.26 12.69
C PHE A 174 -10.34 11.97 14.09
N VAL A 175 -11.02 10.83 14.26
CA VAL A 175 -11.63 10.44 15.54
C VAL A 175 -10.55 10.22 16.59
N ALA A 176 -9.52 9.44 16.28
CA ALA A 176 -8.45 9.12 17.23
C ALA A 176 -7.74 10.39 17.74
N VAL A 177 -7.34 11.28 16.82
CA VAL A 177 -6.58 12.48 17.13
C VAL A 177 -7.45 13.54 17.80
N ALA A 178 -8.66 13.79 17.29
CA ALA A 178 -9.57 14.77 17.91
C ALA A 178 -10.02 14.34 19.31
N PHE A 179 -10.30 13.04 19.51
CA PHE A 179 -10.63 12.50 20.83
C PHE A 179 -9.45 12.63 21.80
N TRP A 180 -8.23 12.27 21.36
CA TRP A 180 -7.04 12.48 22.18
C TRP A 180 -6.87 13.94 22.59
N PHE A 181 -7.01 14.89 21.66
CA PHE A 181 -6.87 16.32 21.94
C PHE A 181 -7.97 16.82 22.89
N ALA A 182 -9.23 16.44 22.68
CA ALA A 182 -10.33 16.79 23.57
C ALA A 182 -10.07 16.30 25.01
N LEU A 183 -9.54 15.08 25.16
CA LEU A 183 -9.13 14.57 26.47
C LEU A 183 -7.97 15.37 27.08
N GLN A 184 -6.99 15.84 26.30
CA GLN A 184 -5.93 16.72 26.81
C GLN A 184 -6.51 18.02 27.39
N VAL A 185 -7.48 18.62 26.69
CA VAL A 185 -8.15 19.84 27.15
C VAL A 185 -8.94 19.58 28.44
N VAL A 186 -9.78 18.53 28.47
CA VAL A 186 -10.56 18.18 29.66
C VAL A 186 -9.66 17.88 30.85
N GLN A 187 -8.60 17.09 30.67
CA GLN A 187 -7.67 16.77 31.76
C GLN A 187 -6.90 18.01 32.23
N GLY A 188 -6.52 18.90 31.31
CA GLY A 188 -5.92 20.19 31.66
C GLY A 188 -6.84 21.06 32.51
N LEU A 189 -8.13 21.14 32.14
CA LEU A 189 -9.14 21.86 32.91
C LEU A 189 -9.41 21.24 34.28
N VAL A 190 -9.44 19.91 34.39
CA VAL A 190 -9.61 19.21 35.69
C VAL A 190 -8.38 19.39 36.58
N ALA A 191 -7.18 19.41 36.00
CA ALA A 191 -5.94 19.65 36.74
C ALA A 191 -5.78 21.10 37.20
N TRP A 192 -6.49 22.03 36.55
CA TRP A 192 -6.51 23.45 36.89
C TRP A 192 -7.09 23.64 38.31
N GLY A 193 -6.33 24.27 39.20
CA GLY A 193 -6.77 24.56 40.57
C GLY A 193 -6.69 23.38 41.57
N ASN A 194 -6.48 22.14 41.11
CA ASN A 194 -6.38 20.95 41.98
C ASN A 194 -4.94 20.58 42.35
N GLY A 195 -4.04 21.57 42.50
CA GLY A 195 -2.62 21.33 42.81
C GLY A 195 -1.76 20.87 41.62
N GLY A 196 -2.33 20.85 40.42
CA GLY A 196 -1.61 20.61 39.17
C GLY A 196 -1.29 19.14 38.88
N ALA A 197 -1.26 18.79 37.59
CA ALA A 197 -0.81 17.48 37.14
C ALA A 197 0.68 17.50 36.78
N ASN A 198 1.40 16.38 36.95
CA ASN A 198 2.76 16.18 36.42
C ASN A 198 2.81 16.09 34.88
N THR A 199 1.85 16.70 34.18
CA THR A 199 1.69 16.65 32.72
C THR A 199 1.39 18.05 32.24
N ALA A 200 2.22 18.54 31.31
CA ALA A 200 2.11 19.87 30.73
C ALA A 200 1.01 19.93 29.66
N TYR A 201 -0.26 19.91 30.08
CA TYR A 201 -1.41 19.93 29.15
C TYR A 201 -1.44 21.17 28.26
N GLY A 202 -0.98 22.33 28.76
CA GLY A 202 -0.80 23.55 27.96
C GLY A 202 0.22 23.37 26.85
N ALA A 203 1.30 22.60 27.09
CA ALA A 203 2.28 22.30 26.06
C ALA A 203 1.71 21.43 24.93
N HIS A 204 0.83 20.47 25.25
CA HIS A 204 0.14 19.70 24.21
C HIS A 204 -0.84 20.57 23.42
N ALA A 205 -1.60 21.42 24.11
CA ALA A 205 -2.56 22.30 23.48
C ALA A 205 -1.89 23.28 22.51
N GLY A 206 -0.87 24.02 22.98
CA GLY A 206 -0.10 24.95 22.17
C GLY A 206 0.63 24.27 21.02
N GLY A 207 1.27 23.13 21.28
CA GLY A 207 1.94 22.36 20.24
C GLY A 207 0.98 21.90 19.14
N PHE A 208 -0.16 21.33 19.51
CA PHE A 208 -1.18 20.87 18.57
C PHE A 208 -1.72 22.00 17.68
N LEU A 209 -2.07 23.14 18.27
CA LEU A 209 -2.57 24.30 17.53
C LEU A 209 -1.49 24.91 16.62
N ALA A 210 -0.24 24.98 17.09
CA ALA A 210 0.89 25.41 16.25
C ALA A 210 1.10 24.44 15.07
N GLY A 211 0.97 23.14 15.30
CA GLY A 211 1.01 22.13 14.25
C GLY A 211 -0.06 22.29 13.18
N ILE A 212 -1.30 22.60 13.59
CA ILE A 212 -2.41 22.94 12.68
C ILE A 212 -2.05 24.18 11.86
N ALA A 213 -1.58 25.26 12.52
CA ALA A 213 -1.23 26.50 11.84
C ALA A 213 -0.11 26.30 10.82
N LEU A 214 0.96 25.59 11.18
CA LEU A 214 2.07 25.27 10.29
C LEU A 214 1.65 24.35 9.14
N ALA A 215 0.74 23.39 9.38
CA ALA A 215 0.20 22.55 8.33
C ALA A 215 -0.59 23.34 7.28
N ILE A 216 -1.37 24.35 7.71
CA ILE A 216 -2.06 25.27 6.82
C ILE A 216 -1.03 26.09 6.03
N LEU A 217 -0.04 26.66 6.72
CA LEU A 217 1.02 27.47 6.10
C LEU A 217 1.80 26.70 5.03
N PHE A 218 2.10 25.42 5.27
CA PHE A 218 2.79 24.55 4.32
C PHE A 218 1.88 23.95 3.24
N GLY A 219 0.59 24.35 3.19
CA GLY A 219 -0.34 23.89 2.15
C GLY A 219 -0.69 22.41 2.23
N LEU A 220 -0.50 21.76 3.38
CA LEU A 220 -0.82 20.33 3.55
C LEU A 220 -2.27 19.97 3.20
N PRO A 221 -3.30 20.79 3.49
CA PRO A 221 -4.67 20.46 3.11
C PRO A 221 -4.90 20.29 1.60
N ALA A 222 -4.14 20.99 0.75
CA ALA A 222 -4.30 20.91 -0.70
C ALA A 222 -3.97 19.50 -1.24
N GLY A 223 -2.98 18.82 -0.62
CA GLY A 223 -2.59 17.46 -1.00
C GLY A 223 -3.65 16.39 -0.70
N VAL A 224 -4.64 16.69 0.16
CA VAL A 224 -5.68 15.72 0.54
C VAL A 224 -6.54 15.31 -0.65
N ARG A 225 -6.93 16.28 -1.50
CA ARG A 225 -7.84 16.02 -2.64
C ARG A 225 -7.27 15.00 -3.61
N ARG A 226 -5.95 14.96 -3.75
CA ARG A 226 -5.22 14.02 -4.63
C ARG A 226 -5.17 12.59 -4.11
N GLU A 227 -5.55 12.34 -2.86
CA GLU A 227 -5.35 11.03 -2.21
C GLU A 227 -6.61 10.47 -1.57
N VAL A 228 -7.54 11.33 -1.16
CA VAL A 228 -8.79 10.92 -0.51
C VAL A 228 -9.53 9.88 -1.34
N HIS A 229 -9.67 10.14 -2.64
CA HIS A 229 -10.43 9.30 -3.55
C HIS A 229 -9.69 7.98 -3.82
N ARG A 230 -8.36 8.02 -3.98
CA ARG A 230 -7.53 6.81 -4.07
C ARG A 230 -7.73 5.89 -2.88
N GLU A 231 -7.63 6.45 -1.68
CA GLU A 231 -7.67 5.67 -0.44
C GLU A 231 -9.08 5.14 -0.13
N ARG A 232 -10.13 5.92 -0.41
CA ARG A 232 -11.52 5.44 -0.33
C ARG A 232 -11.79 4.35 -1.36
N GLY A 233 -11.36 4.54 -2.60
CA GLY A 233 -11.50 3.57 -3.68
C GLY A 233 -10.81 2.24 -3.36
N ARG A 234 -9.57 2.28 -2.85
CA ARG A 234 -8.85 1.09 -2.37
C ARG A 234 -9.60 0.35 -1.27
N ARG A 235 -10.13 1.05 -0.27
CA ARG A 235 -10.88 0.42 0.82
C ARG A 235 -12.18 -0.24 0.35
N HIS A 236 -12.89 0.39 -0.59
CA HIS A 236 -14.06 -0.23 -1.20
C HIS A 236 -13.67 -1.46 -2.00
N PHE A 237 -12.56 -1.40 -2.75
CA PHE A 237 -12.02 -2.54 -3.49
C PHE A 237 -11.69 -3.71 -2.54
N GLU A 238 -10.99 -3.46 -1.44
CA GLU A 238 -10.64 -4.48 -0.43
C GLU A 238 -11.84 -5.12 0.25
N ARG A 239 -12.98 -4.42 0.32
CA ARG A 239 -14.24 -4.93 0.88
C ARG A 239 -15.11 -5.66 -0.14
N GLY A 240 -14.76 -5.58 -1.42
CA GLY A 240 -15.60 -6.07 -2.52
C GLY A 240 -16.75 -5.14 -2.89
N ASP A 241 -16.74 -3.88 -2.45
CA ASP A 241 -17.71 -2.85 -2.84
C ASP A 241 -17.35 -2.28 -4.22
N TRP A 242 -17.38 -3.11 -5.27
CA TRP A 242 -16.79 -2.80 -6.57
C TRP A 242 -17.31 -1.51 -7.22
N TRP A 243 -18.62 -1.25 -7.14
CA TRP A 243 -19.22 -0.01 -7.67
C TRP A 243 -18.70 1.24 -6.97
N ALA A 244 -18.61 1.22 -5.64
CA ALA A 244 -18.08 2.32 -4.86
C ALA A 244 -16.57 2.51 -5.13
N ALA A 245 -15.84 1.40 -5.30
CA ALA A 245 -14.44 1.41 -5.68
C ALA A 245 -14.22 2.11 -7.03
N ILE A 246 -14.99 1.72 -8.05
CA ILE A 246 -14.93 2.34 -9.38
C ILE A 246 -15.24 3.83 -9.32
N GLY A 247 -16.29 4.23 -8.60
CA GLY A 247 -16.68 5.63 -8.48
C GLY A 247 -15.58 6.49 -7.84
N GLU A 248 -15.00 6.03 -6.73
CA GLU A 248 -13.90 6.74 -6.06
C GLU A 248 -12.61 6.73 -6.88
N LEU A 249 -12.23 5.59 -7.47
CA LEU A 249 -11.03 5.51 -8.32
C LEU A 249 -11.16 6.37 -9.58
N SER A 250 -12.37 6.51 -10.14
CA SER A 250 -12.60 7.38 -11.30
C SER A 250 -12.39 8.85 -10.95
N ARG A 251 -12.94 9.33 -9.83
CA ARG A 251 -12.66 10.71 -9.34
C ARG A 251 -11.19 10.93 -9.04
N HIS A 252 -10.50 9.91 -8.53
CA HIS A 252 -9.06 9.98 -8.32
C HIS A 252 -8.30 10.15 -9.65
N LEU A 253 -8.63 9.35 -10.66
CA LEU A 253 -7.98 9.37 -11.96
C LEU A 253 -8.32 10.63 -12.78
N GLU A 254 -9.43 11.31 -12.50
CA GLU A 254 -9.68 12.66 -13.03
C GLU A 254 -8.67 13.69 -12.49
N ILE A 255 -8.26 13.53 -11.23
CA ILE A 255 -7.30 14.43 -10.56
C ILE A 255 -5.84 14.01 -10.85
N VAL A 256 -5.58 12.70 -10.93
CA VAL A 256 -4.26 12.10 -11.13
C VAL A 256 -4.33 11.03 -12.24
N PRO A 257 -4.41 11.43 -13.53
CA PRO A 257 -4.63 10.49 -14.64
C PRO A 257 -3.55 9.42 -14.82
N GLY A 258 -2.31 9.70 -14.37
CA GLY A 258 -1.16 8.80 -14.50
C GLY A 258 -0.98 7.80 -13.35
N ASP A 259 -1.94 7.64 -12.44
CA ASP A 259 -1.85 6.63 -11.38
C ASP A 259 -2.25 5.24 -11.90
N ASP A 260 -1.28 4.55 -12.50
CA ASP A 260 -1.46 3.24 -13.12
C ASP A 260 -1.84 2.13 -12.14
N GLU A 261 -1.47 2.26 -10.86
CA GLU A 261 -1.91 1.30 -9.83
C GLU A 261 -3.42 1.42 -9.60
N SER A 262 -3.91 2.66 -9.45
CA SER A 262 -5.32 2.95 -9.28
C SER A 262 -6.14 2.58 -10.52
N ALA A 263 -5.58 2.83 -11.72
CA ALA A 263 -6.18 2.41 -12.98
C ALA A 263 -6.28 0.88 -13.08
N ALA A 264 -5.21 0.15 -12.76
CA ALA A 264 -5.24 -1.31 -12.75
C ALA A 264 -6.23 -1.87 -11.70
N MET A 265 -6.35 -1.22 -10.54
CA MET A 265 -7.32 -1.58 -9.51
C MET A 265 -8.75 -1.38 -10.00
N ARG A 266 -9.04 -0.27 -10.67
CA ARG A 266 -10.35 0.00 -11.28
C ARG A 266 -10.67 -1.01 -12.39
N ALA A 267 -9.71 -1.31 -13.25
CA ALA A 267 -9.85 -2.32 -14.31
C ALA A 267 -10.22 -3.70 -13.74
N ARG A 268 -9.58 -4.13 -12.64
CA ARG A 268 -9.96 -5.37 -11.94
C ARG A 268 -11.39 -5.33 -11.42
N ALA A 269 -11.84 -4.20 -10.88
CA ALA A 269 -13.23 -4.06 -10.42
C ALA A 269 -14.22 -4.15 -11.60
N TYR A 270 -13.89 -3.58 -12.76
CA TYR A 270 -14.68 -3.74 -13.98
C TYR A 270 -14.80 -5.21 -14.41
N VAL A 271 -13.71 -5.98 -14.37
CA VAL A 271 -13.74 -7.42 -14.69
C VAL A 271 -14.71 -8.16 -13.77
N VAL A 272 -14.64 -7.92 -12.46
CA VAL A 272 -15.51 -8.60 -11.48
C VAL A 272 -17.00 -8.28 -11.71
N LEU A 273 -17.31 -7.07 -12.17
CA LEU A 273 -18.67 -6.66 -12.51
C LEU A 273 -19.12 -7.10 -13.91
N GLY A 274 -18.29 -7.81 -14.67
CA GLY A 274 -18.58 -8.21 -16.04
C GLY A 274 -18.50 -7.07 -17.08
N GLN A 275 -17.96 -5.92 -16.69
CA GLN A 275 -17.76 -4.76 -17.58
C GLN A 275 -16.45 -4.91 -18.37
N ILE A 276 -16.41 -5.95 -19.21
CA ILE A 276 -15.19 -6.35 -19.93
C ILE A 276 -14.73 -5.27 -20.92
N GLY A 277 -15.65 -4.47 -21.48
CA GLY A 277 -15.30 -3.36 -22.37
C GLY A 277 -14.44 -2.31 -21.67
N ASP A 278 -14.90 -1.82 -20.51
CA ASP A 278 -14.18 -0.81 -19.72
C ASP A 278 -12.86 -1.35 -19.18
N ALA A 279 -12.87 -2.60 -18.67
CA ALA A 279 -11.65 -3.29 -18.25
C ALA A 279 -10.63 -3.39 -19.39
N SER A 280 -11.08 -3.78 -20.59
CA SER A 280 -10.22 -3.95 -21.76
C SER A 280 -9.57 -2.64 -22.17
N THR A 281 -10.34 -1.54 -22.23
CA THR A 281 -9.79 -0.22 -22.56
C THR A 281 -8.69 0.18 -21.59
N GLU A 282 -8.90 -0.04 -20.29
CA GLU A 282 -7.93 0.34 -19.26
C GLU A 282 -6.68 -0.55 -19.26
N TYR A 283 -6.86 -1.87 -19.36
CA TYR A 283 -5.75 -2.82 -19.47
C TYR A 283 -4.90 -2.61 -20.71
N LEU A 284 -5.52 -2.38 -21.87
CA LEU A 284 -4.80 -2.15 -23.13
C LEU A 284 -3.97 -0.86 -23.09
N ARG A 285 -4.47 0.19 -22.43
CA ARG A 285 -3.71 1.42 -22.19
C ARG A 285 -2.48 1.11 -21.33
N LEU A 286 -2.69 0.57 -20.14
CA LEU A 286 -1.62 0.23 -19.20
C LEU A 286 -0.56 -0.68 -19.81
N PHE A 287 -0.99 -1.69 -20.58
CA PHE A 287 -0.10 -2.65 -21.23
C PHE A 287 0.74 -2.00 -22.33
N ARG A 288 0.14 -1.09 -23.11
CA ARG A 288 0.87 -0.31 -24.12
C ARG A 288 1.92 0.58 -23.46
N ASP A 289 1.55 1.29 -22.40
CA ASP A 289 2.43 2.23 -21.71
C ASP A 289 3.63 1.51 -21.09
N ALA A 290 3.40 0.39 -20.38
CA ALA A 290 4.46 -0.44 -19.81
C ALA A 290 5.43 -0.98 -20.87
N ARG A 291 4.90 -1.44 -22.01
CA ARG A 291 5.73 -1.88 -23.16
C ARG A 291 6.58 -0.77 -23.72
N GLN A 292 6.01 0.43 -23.90
CA GLN A 292 6.73 1.56 -24.47
C GLN A 292 7.81 2.08 -23.52
N ALA A 293 7.58 2.02 -22.21
CA ALA A 293 8.57 2.32 -21.19
C ALA A 293 9.70 1.26 -21.10
N GLY A 294 9.52 0.09 -21.70
CA GLY A 294 10.46 -1.03 -21.57
C GLY A 294 10.42 -1.69 -20.18
N ASP A 295 9.36 -1.46 -19.40
CA ASP A 295 9.16 -2.10 -18.09
C ASP A 295 8.70 -3.54 -18.30
N VAL A 296 9.67 -4.45 -18.34
CA VAL A 296 9.45 -5.87 -18.69
C VAL A 296 8.63 -6.58 -17.61
N GLU A 297 8.89 -6.30 -16.33
CA GLU A 297 8.16 -6.88 -15.20
C GLU A 297 6.69 -6.46 -15.23
N ARG A 298 6.43 -5.15 -15.42
CA ARG A 298 5.05 -4.64 -15.50
C ARG A 298 4.34 -5.15 -16.75
N THR A 299 5.04 -5.24 -17.87
CA THR A 299 4.52 -5.80 -19.12
C THR A 299 4.09 -7.25 -18.94
N ALA A 300 4.93 -8.08 -18.29
CA ALA A 300 4.62 -9.48 -18.02
C ALA A 300 3.39 -9.62 -17.11
N GLU A 301 3.32 -8.82 -16.05
CA GLU A 301 2.18 -8.83 -15.12
C GLU A 301 0.86 -8.46 -15.81
N LEU A 302 0.86 -7.36 -16.58
CA LEU A 302 -0.34 -6.92 -17.29
C LEU A 302 -0.76 -7.92 -18.37
N TYR A 303 0.19 -8.49 -19.11
CA TYR A 303 -0.08 -9.52 -20.10
C TYR A 303 -0.73 -10.77 -19.47
N ARG A 304 -0.19 -11.23 -18.34
CA ARG A 304 -0.76 -12.35 -17.57
C ARG A 304 -2.18 -12.05 -17.10
N GLN A 305 -2.44 -10.86 -16.55
CA GLN A 305 -3.78 -10.45 -16.13
C GLN A 305 -4.76 -10.40 -17.31
N MET A 306 -4.35 -9.79 -18.42
CA MET A 306 -5.17 -9.74 -19.64
C MET A 306 -5.54 -11.13 -20.14
N ARG A 307 -4.59 -12.08 -20.17
CA ARG A 307 -4.88 -13.47 -20.55
C ARG A 307 -5.85 -14.15 -19.59
N LEU A 308 -5.67 -13.96 -18.28
CA LEU A 308 -6.58 -14.51 -17.26
C LEU A 308 -8.02 -14.01 -17.45
N TYR A 309 -8.17 -12.76 -17.87
CA TYR A 309 -9.46 -12.11 -18.10
C TYR A 309 -9.96 -12.22 -19.55
N ALA A 310 -9.30 -13.02 -20.39
CA ALA A 310 -9.60 -13.17 -21.81
C ALA A 310 -9.64 -11.83 -22.60
N ILE A 311 -8.83 -10.86 -22.19
CA ILE A 311 -8.69 -9.56 -22.86
C ILE A 311 -7.62 -9.72 -23.96
N PRO A 312 -7.99 -9.58 -25.26
CA PRO A 312 -7.04 -9.75 -26.36
C PRO A 312 -6.04 -8.59 -26.41
N THR A 313 -4.77 -8.88 -26.75
CA THR A 313 -3.72 -7.85 -26.82
C THR A 313 -3.91 -6.85 -27.96
N ASN A 314 -4.68 -7.22 -28.98
CA ASN A 314 -4.84 -6.47 -30.23
C ASN A 314 -3.52 -6.11 -30.93
N LEU A 315 -2.44 -6.85 -30.63
CA LEU A 315 -1.17 -6.71 -31.31
C LEU A 315 -1.20 -7.40 -32.67
N THR A 316 -0.49 -6.82 -33.63
CA THR A 316 -0.19 -7.49 -34.91
C THR A 316 0.75 -8.67 -34.67
N GLU A 317 0.84 -9.58 -35.64
CA GLU A 317 1.81 -10.69 -35.63
C GLU A 317 3.24 -10.21 -35.30
N SER A 318 3.67 -9.11 -35.93
CA SER A 318 4.95 -8.45 -35.63
C SER A 318 5.05 -7.89 -34.22
N GLY A 319 3.96 -7.34 -33.69
CA GLY A 319 3.89 -6.79 -32.34
C GLY A 319 3.93 -7.86 -31.25
N LEU A 320 3.30 -9.02 -31.50
CA LEU A 320 3.36 -10.21 -30.65
C LEU A 320 4.76 -10.84 -30.67
N LEU A 321 5.40 -10.92 -31.83
CA LEU A 321 6.76 -11.44 -31.90
C LEU A 321 7.73 -10.57 -31.07
N LYS A 322 7.61 -9.24 -31.18
CA LYS A 322 8.37 -8.30 -30.34
C LYS A 322 8.07 -8.47 -28.85
N LEU A 323 6.80 -8.71 -28.48
CA LEU A 323 6.41 -8.98 -27.09
C LEU A 323 7.08 -10.25 -26.56
N ALA A 324 6.99 -11.34 -27.31
CA ALA A 324 7.50 -12.64 -26.90
C ALA A 324 9.01 -12.59 -26.65
N TYR A 325 9.76 -11.94 -27.54
CA TYR A 325 11.20 -11.74 -27.33
C TYR A 325 11.54 -10.79 -26.17
N LEU A 326 10.75 -9.73 -25.97
CA LEU A 326 10.91 -8.83 -24.81
C LEU A 326 10.76 -9.62 -23.50
N LEU A 327 9.70 -10.41 -23.37
CA LEU A 327 9.41 -11.23 -22.20
C LEU A 327 10.46 -12.32 -21.99
N ARG A 328 10.91 -13.00 -23.06
CA ARG A 328 11.97 -14.01 -23.00
C ARG A 328 13.26 -13.39 -22.47
N LYS A 329 13.67 -12.24 -23.01
CA LYS A 329 14.89 -11.52 -22.57
C LYS A 329 14.81 -11.09 -21.11
N GLY A 330 13.62 -10.74 -20.62
CA GLY A 330 13.37 -10.43 -19.21
C GLY A 330 13.27 -11.64 -18.28
N GLY A 331 13.38 -12.87 -18.77
CA GLY A 331 13.29 -14.08 -17.95
C GLY A 331 11.86 -14.57 -17.69
N HIS A 332 10.83 -13.89 -18.21
CA HIS A 332 9.41 -14.31 -18.11
C HIS A 332 9.09 -15.37 -19.16
N ARG A 333 9.70 -16.56 -19.02
CA ARG A 333 9.66 -17.64 -20.01
C ARG A 333 8.23 -18.13 -20.30
N ARG A 334 7.38 -18.27 -19.28
CA ARG A 334 5.99 -18.72 -19.44
C ARG A 334 5.17 -17.72 -20.23
N GLU A 335 5.25 -16.45 -19.86
CA GLU A 335 4.56 -15.36 -20.55
C GLU A 335 5.07 -15.22 -21.99
N ALA A 336 6.37 -15.39 -22.23
CA ALA A 336 6.94 -15.43 -23.57
C ALA A 336 6.40 -16.60 -24.41
N ALA A 337 6.36 -17.81 -23.86
CA ALA A 337 5.79 -18.99 -24.53
C ALA A 337 4.31 -18.78 -24.88
N GLN A 338 3.55 -18.12 -23.99
CA GLN A 338 2.17 -17.76 -24.23
C GLN A 338 2.00 -16.70 -25.33
N ALA A 339 2.90 -15.73 -25.43
CA ALA A 339 2.90 -14.75 -26.52
C ALA A 339 3.21 -15.39 -27.88
N PHE A 340 4.14 -16.36 -27.92
CA PHE A 340 4.35 -17.16 -29.13
C PHE A 340 3.12 -18.02 -29.49
N LEU A 341 2.46 -18.62 -28.50
CA LEU A 341 1.20 -19.34 -28.72
C LEU A 341 0.11 -18.44 -29.31
N GLU A 342 0.02 -17.18 -28.88
CA GLU A 342 -0.95 -16.23 -29.46
C GLU A 342 -0.67 -15.96 -30.94
N ILE A 343 0.58 -15.97 -31.39
CA ILE A 343 0.95 -15.86 -32.80
C ILE A 343 0.43 -17.08 -33.57
N VAL A 344 0.78 -18.28 -33.11
CA VAL A 344 0.39 -19.54 -33.78
C VAL A 344 -1.13 -19.68 -33.89
N ASN A 345 -1.86 -19.29 -32.85
CA ASN A 345 -3.33 -19.41 -32.85
C ASN A 345 -4.02 -18.34 -33.70
N ARG A 346 -3.49 -17.12 -33.76
CA ARG A 346 -4.16 -15.97 -34.41
C ARG A 346 -3.69 -15.74 -35.85
N TYR A 347 -2.49 -16.20 -36.18
CA TYR A 347 -1.83 -16.07 -37.48
C TYR A 347 -1.20 -17.42 -37.88
N PRO A 348 -1.99 -18.51 -38.03
CA PRO A 348 -1.45 -19.84 -38.29
C PRO A 348 -0.66 -19.93 -39.60
N ASP A 349 -1.11 -19.21 -40.64
CA ASP A 349 -0.44 -19.15 -41.96
C ASP A 349 0.47 -17.92 -42.09
N GLY A 350 0.78 -17.27 -40.96
CA GLY A 350 1.58 -16.05 -40.94
C GLY A 350 3.09 -16.34 -41.13
N PRO A 351 3.87 -15.41 -41.69
CA PRO A 351 5.30 -15.59 -41.91
C PRO A 351 6.09 -15.78 -40.60
N LYS A 352 5.48 -15.54 -39.43
CA LYS A 352 6.10 -15.68 -38.12
C LYS A 352 5.54 -16.87 -37.34
N ALA A 353 4.63 -17.65 -37.91
CA ALA A 353 4.02 -18.79 -37.24
C ALA A 353 5.05 -19.89 -36.94
N GLU A 354 5.86 -20.28 -37.93
CA GLU A 354 6.88 -21.32 -37.79
C GLU A 354 7.92 -20.95 -36.73
N ILE A 355 8.48 -19.74 -36.81
CA ILE A 355 9.45 -19.26 -35.83
C ILE A 355 8.81 -19.16 -34.43
N ALA A 356 7.54 -18.75 -34.32
CA ALA A 356 6.86 -18.71 -33.04
C ALA A 356 6.67 -20.10 -32.43
N SER A 357 6.29 -21.09 -33.25
CA SER A 357 6.14 -22.49 -32.84
C SER A 357 7.46 -23.07 -32.32
N ILE A 358 8.56 -22.90 -33.08
CA ILE A 358 9.91 -23.33 -32.65
C ILE A 358 10.32 -22.65 -31.34
N ARG A 359 10.20 -21.32 -31.25
CA ARG A 359 10.62 -20.59 -30.04
C ARG A 359 9.77 -20.91 -28.83
N ARG A 360 8.49 -21.22 -29.02
CA ARG A 360 7.62 -21.73 -27.96
C ARG A 360 8.09 -23.10 -27.49
N ALA A 361 8.36 -24.04 -28.40
CA ALA A 361 8.81 -25.39 -28.07
C ALA A 361 10.13 -25.38 -27.29
N GLU A 362 11.08 -24.53 -27.68
CA GLU A 362 12.32 -24.29 -26.92
C GLU A 362 12.04 -23.81 -25.49
N LEU A 363 11.13 -22.85 -25.31
CA LEU A 363 10.79 -22.32 -23.99
C LEU A 363 10.07 -23.34 -23.12
N LEU A 364 9.19 -24.16 -23.69
CA LEU A 364 8.52 -25.25 -22.96
C LEU A 364 9.54 -26.27 -22.47
N TRP A 365 10.50 -26.62 -23.31
CA TRP A 365 11.63 -27.47 -22.92
C TRP A 365 12.45 -26.86 -21.79
N GLU A 366 12.82 -25.58 -21.89
CA GLU A 366 13.54 -24.85 -20.83
C GLU A 366 12.75 -24.80 -19.50
N LEU A 367 11.42 -24.83 -19.57
CA LEU A 367 10.52 -24.85 -18.42
C LEU A 367 10.33 -26.25 -17.81
N GLY A 368 10.85 -27.30 -18.46
CA GLY A 368 10.63 -28.70 -18.08
C GLY A 368 9.26 -29.25 -18.50
N GLU A 369 8.51 -28.52 -19.32
CA GLU A 369 7.22 -28.94 -19.89
C GLU A 369 7.49 -29.81 -21.15
N THR A 370 8.19 -30.92 -20.93
CA THR A 370 8.79 -31.75 -21.99
C THR A 370 7.78 -32.37 -22.94
N GLU A 371 6.61 -32.78 -22.45
CA GLU A 371 5.54 -33.35 -23.30
C GLU A 371 4.94 -32.29 -24.22
N ASP A 372 4.68 -31.09 -23.71
CA ASP A 372 4.15 -29.97 -24.50
C ASP A 372 5.18 -29.50 -25.53
N ALA A 373 6.47 -29.49 -25.18
CA ALA A 373 7.55 -29.18 -26.10
C ALA A 373 7.62 -30.20 -27.25
N LEU A 374 7.56 -31.50 -26.94
CA LEU A 374 7.57 -32.58 -27.93
C LEU A 374 6.39 -32.46 -28.90
N LEU A 375 5.19 -32.29 -28.35
CA LEU A 375 3.96 -32.16 -29.12
C LEU A 375 4.00 -30.93 -30.04
N GLU A 376 4.63 -29.84 -29.62
CA GLU A 376 4.80 -28.65 -30.46
C GLU A 376 5.79 -28.89 -31.62
N TYR A 377 6.94 -29.53 -31.37
CA TYR A 377 7.88 -29.89 -32.42
C TYR A 377 7.26 -30.86 -33.45
N GLU A 378 6.54 -31.87 -32.97
CA GLU A 378 5.86 -32.84 -33.86
C GLU A 378 4.77 -32.17 -34.70
N ARG A 379 4.00 -31.23 -34.12
CA ARG A 379 3.01 -30.44 -34.87
C ARG A 379 3.66 -29.60 -35.96
N LEU A 380 4.80 -28.97 -35.68
CA LEU A 380 5.53 -28.20 -36.69
C LEU A 380 5.95 -29.11 -37.85
N LEU A 381 6.58 -30.25 -37.56
CA LEU A 381 7.03 -31.21 -38.58
C LEU A 381 5.88 -31.77 -39.43
N ALA A 382 4.72 -31.98 -38.81
CA ALA A 382 3.53 -32.47 -39.51
C ALA A 382 2.87 -31.40 -40.38
N SER A 383 2.87 -30.14 -39.94
CA SER A 383 2.20 -29.03 -40.64
C SER A 383 3.08 -28.36 -41.69
N HIS A 384 4.41 -28.38 -41.52
CA HIS A 384 5.37 -27.71 -42.40
C HIS A 384 6.53 -28.65 -42.76
N PRO A 385 6.31 -29.64 -43.65
CA PRO A 385 7.33 -30.65 -43.99
C PRO A 385 8.59 -30.07 -44.66
N GLU A 386 8.49 -28.89 -45.27
CA GLU A 386 9.59 -28.20 -45.94
C GLU A 386 10.12 -27.00 -45.14
N SER A 387 9.83 -26.92 -43.84
CA SER A 387 10.32 -25.84 -42.99
C SER A 387 11.85 -25.82 -42.90
N ASP A 388 12.45 -24.63 -42.97
CA ASP A 388 13.87 -24.40 -42.70
C ASP A 388 14.29 -24.87 -41.29
N TRP A 389 13.33 -25.03 -40.37
CA TRP A 389 13.56 -25.45 -38.99
C TRP A 389 13.47 -26.97 -38.77
N ARG A 390 13.24 -27.74 -39.84
CA ARG A 390 13.00 -29.18 -39.78
C ARG A 390 14.12 -29.95 -39.09
N GLU A 391 15.37 -29.76 -39.53
CA GLU A 391 16.54 -30.47 -38.98
C GLU A 391 16.69 -30.21 -37.48
N LEU A 392 16.49 -28.96 -37.05
CA LEU A 392 16.50 -28.58 -35.64
C LEU A 392 15.37 -29.29 -34.86
N ALA A 393 14.16 -29.28 -35.39
CA ALA A 393 13.00 -29.88 -34.74
C ALA A 393 13.13 -31.40 -34.61
N GLU A 394 13.58 -32.10 -35.66
CA GLU A 394 13.84 -33.55 -35.63
C GLU A 394 14.91 -33.89 -34.58
N GLY A 395 16.05 -33.18 -34.59
CA GLY A 395 17.11 -33.38 -33.60
C GLY A 395 16.66 -33.13 -32.15
N ARG A 396 15.76 -32.15 -31.94
CA ARG A 396 15.14 -31.92 -30.63
C ARG A 396 14.22 -33.06 -30.23
N VAL A 397 13.30 -33.48 -31.10
CA VAL A 397 12.38 -34.61 -30.88
C VAL A 397 13.13 -35.86 -30.44
N ASP A 398 14.21 -36.22 -31.15
CA ASP A 398 15.02 -37.39 -30.82
C ASP A 398 15.69 -37.25 -29.45
N SER A 399 16.22 -36.06 -29.14
CA SER A 399 16.78 -35.77 -27.82
C SER A 399 15.73 -35.89 -26.71
N ILE A 400 14.51 -35.39 -26.93
CA ILE A 400 13.39 -35.50 -25.98
C ILE A 400 13.05 -36.96 -25.73
N ARG A 401 12.90 -37.73 -26.79
CA ARG A 401 12.52 -39.15 -26.76
C ARG A 401 13.56 -40.01 -26.08
N ALA A 402 14.83 -39.77 -26.36
CA ALA A 402 15.95 -40.44 -25.70
C ALA A 402 15.97 -40.17 -24.19
N LEU A 403 15.70 -38.92 -23.77
CA LEU A 403 15.66 -38.54 -22.35
C LEU A 403 14.41 -39.05 -21.62
N THR A 404 13.29 -39.21 -22.31
CA THR A 404 12.01 -39.64 -21.72
C THR A 404 11.75 -41.15 -21.84
N GLY A 405 12.68 -41.92 -22.44
CA GLY A 405 12.56 -43.37 -22.60
C GLY A 405 11.51 -43.82 -23.64
N ARG A 406 11.00 -42.91 -24.47
CA ARG A 406 10.08 -43.22 -25.58
C ARG A 406 10.89 -43.46 -26.85
N SER A 407 11.39 -44.67 -27.07
CA SER A 407 11.94 -45.04 -28.39
C SER A 407 10.83 -45.06 -29.45
N GLY A 408 11.19 -44.66 -30.67
CA GLY A 408 10.27 -44.17 -31.70
C GLY A 408 9.06 -45.03 -32.02
N SER A 409 7.92 -44.35 -32.17
CA SER A 409 6.81 -44.78 -33.01
C SER A 409 6.21 -43.52 -33.64
N PRO A 410 5.98 -43.48 -34.97
CA PRO A 410 5.32 -42.34 -35.60
C PRO A 410 3.85 -42.27 -35.11
N PRO A 411 3.20 -41.09 -35.15
CA PRO A 411 1.79 -41.01 -34.76
C PRO A 411 0.96 -41.90 -35.70
N PRO A 412 -0.09 -42.58 -35.20
CA PRO A 412 -0.98 -43.32 -36.08
C PRO A 412 -1.63 -42.34 -37.05
N SER A 413 -1.56 -42.66 -38.34
CA SER A 413 -2.33 -42.02 -39.41
C SER A 413 -3.82 -42.30 -39.20
N GLY A 414 -4.42 -41.59 -38.26
CA GLY A 414 -5.82 -41.71 -37.89
C GLY A 414 -6.55 -40.43 -38.27
N ASN A 415 -7.23 -40.48 -39.41
CA ASN A 415 -8.26 -39.53 -39.82
C ASN A 415 -9.27 -39.35 -38.65
N ARG A 416 -9.10 -38.28 -37.86
CA ARG A 416 -10.10 -37.82 -36.90
C ARG A 416 -10.55 -36.43 -37.33
N SER A 417 -11.67 -36.41 -38.04
CA SER A 417 -12.47 -35.22 -38.24
C SER A 417 -12.71 -34.50 -36.89
N PRO A 418 -12.64 -33.17 -36.82
CA PRO A 418 -13.02 -32.44 -35.62
C PRO A 418 -14.55 -32.37 -35.54
N SER A 419 -15.18 -33.40 -34.96
CA SER A 419 -16.57 -33.31 -34.51
C SER A 419 -16.60 -33.13 -33.00
N ALA A 420 -16.63 -31.89 -32.54
CA ALA A 420 -17.12 -31.53 -31.22
C ALA A 420 -17.53 -30.05 -31.20
N THR A 421 -18.68 -29.77 -31.79
CA THR A 421 -19.52 -28.62 -31.40
C THR A 421 -19.88 -28.78 -29.92
N PRO A 422 -19.79 -27.74 -29.08
CA PRO A 422 -20.38 -27.80 -27.75
C PRO A 422 -21.90 -27.84 -27.89
N ALA A 423 -22.52 -28.87 -27.33
CA ALA A 423 -23.96 -29.01 -27.28
C ALA A 423 -24.59 -27.82 -26.54
N SER A 424 -25.53 -27.17 -27.22
CA SER A 424 -26.49 -26.23 -26.63
C SER A 424 -27.45 -27.00 -25.70
N PRO A 425 -27.74 -26.54 -24.48
CA PRO A 425 -28.78 -27.15 -23.66
C PRO A 425 -30.13 -26.58 -24.09
N ALA A 426 -30.78 -27.25 -25.04
CA ALA A 426 -32.20 -27.04 -25.33
C ALA A 426 -33.06 -27.81 -24.32
N ARG A 427 -33.95 -27.04 -23.69
CA ARG A 427 -35.15 -27.40 -22.93
C ARG A 427 -35.77 -28.77 -23.26
N SER A 428 -36.17 -29.49 -22.21
CA SER A 428 -37.26 -30.47 -22.25
C SER A 428 -38.26 -30.09 -21.16
N ALA A 429 -39.51 -29.87 -21.59
CA ALA A 429 -40.66 -29.61 -20.77
C ALA A 429 -41.47 -30.89 -20.58
N ALA A 430 -41.89 -31.20 -19.35
CA ALA A 430 -43.09 -31.95 -19.07
C ALA A 430 -43.59 -31.57 -17.67
N GLY A 431 -44.78 -30.96 -17.61
CA GLY A 431 -45.41 -30.49 -16.38
C GLY A 431 -46.03 -31.63 -15.54
N PRO A 432 -46.75 -31.24 -14.47
CA PRO A 432 -48.18 -31.51 -14.53
C PRO A 432 -49.05 -30.28 -14.19
N ARG A 433 -50.29 -30.39 -14.67
CA ARG A 433 -51.39 -29.42 -14.71
C ARG A 433 -52.02 -29.08 -13.35
N ARG A 434 -52.75 -27.94 -13.38
CA ARG A 434 -53.86 -27.44 -12.52
C ARG A 434 -53.40 -26.73 -11.22
N SER A 435 -54.00 -25.62 -10.80
CA SER A 435 -55.31 -25.00 -11.10
C SER A 435 -55.29 -23.46 -10.94
N ARG A 436 -56.25 -22.83 -11.62
CA ARG A 436 -56.65 -21.42 -11.57
C ARG A 436 -56.84 -20.88 -10.14
N ASN A 437 -56.48 -19.61 -9.91
CA ASN A 437 -57.48 -18.60 -9.53
C ASN A 437 -56.97 -17.17 -9.76
N ARG A 438 -57.78 -16.41 -10.51
CA ARG A 438 -57.82 -14.94 -10.51
C ARG A 438 -58.98 -14.53 -9.58
N SER A 439 -58.73 -13.51 -8.78
CA SER A 439 -59.69 -12.49 -8.32
C SER A 439 -58.80 -11.29 -7.96
N GLU A 440 -58.72 -10.23 -8.76
CA GLU A 440 -59.67 -9.10 -8.78
C GLU A 440 -60.16 -8.71 -7.38
N ALA A 441 -59.49 -7.71 -6.80
CA ALA A 441 -60.06 -6.51 -6.19
C ALA A 441 -58.95 -5.45 -6.10
#